data_AF-A0A0J8VGE7-F1
#
_entry.id   AF-A0A0J8VGE7-F1
#
_cell.length_a   1.000
_cell.length_b   1.000
_cell.length_c   1.000
_cell.angle_alpha   90.00
_cell.angle_beta   90.00
_cell.angle_gamma   90.00
#
_symmetry.space_group_name_H-M   'P 1'
#
loop_
_entity.id
_entity.type
_entity.pdbx_description
1 polymer ?
#
loop_
_entity_poly.entity_id
_entity_poly.type
_entity_poly.pdbx_seq_one_letter_code
_entity_poly.pdbx_strand_id
1 'polypeptide(L)'
;MIRENTLAPASQWAKPFVSEVAEIINQLKEYGYDSATIANLTGLQEKKLSDWTSRYKREPENLSDIPYPCWCFLTALVGRPNIQNNGQPIDVDARKVMRAFKPTAFKNKNAFEMPSEKEFKRVIGDNTFTGITVENLCETFQWKPVQIATSLEKGTLPFLNWCLILMLCGFNIQKMLLTQHDGEIMLNH
;
A
#
# COMPACT_ATOMS: atom_id res chain seq x y z
N MET A 1 -7.57 16.87 -10.38
CA MET A 1 -8.65 16.51 -9.45
C MET A 1 -8.90 15.03 -9.62
N ILE A 2 -8.69 14.28 -8.56
CA ILE A 2 -8.87 12.82 -8.53
C ILE A 2 -10.36 12.52 -8.28
N ARG A 3 -10.94 11.62 -9.07
CA ARG A 3 -12.34 11.22 -8.94
C ARG A 3 -12.54 10.31 -7.73
N GLU A 4 -13.64 10.51 -7.02
CA GLU A 4 -13.96 9.74 -5.80
C GLU A 4 -14.08 8.23 -6.04
N ASN A 5 -14.60 7.80 -7.18
CA ASN A 5 -14.71 6.38 -7.50
C ASN A 5 -13.35 5.69 -7.77
N THR A 6 -12.27 6.46 -7.95
CA THR A 6 -10.91 5.93 -7.97
C THR A 6 -10.35 5.76 -6.57
N LEU A 7 -10.93 6.45 -5.57
CA LEU A 7 -10.59 6.36 -4.15
C LEU A 7 -11.60 5.49 -3.39
N ALA A 8 -11.98 4.37 -3.99
CA ALA A 8 -13.00 3.47 -3.48
C ALA A 8 -12.45 2.04 -3.29
N PRO A 9 -13.12 1.21 -2.46
CA PRO A 9 -12.77 -0.21 -2.31
C PRO A 9 -12.81 -0.98 -3.63
N ALA A 10 -12.09 -2.10 -3.71
CA ALA A 10 -11.93 -2.89 -4.94
C ALA A 10 -13.24 -3.25 -5.65
N SER A 11 -14.33 -3.45 -4.90
CA SER A 11 -15.66 -3.77 -5.43
C SER A 11 -16.35 -2.62 -6.17
N GLN A 12 -15.93 -1.37 -5.92
CA GLN A 12 -16.48 -0.14 -6.49
C GLN A 12 -15.42 0.68 -7.23
N TRP A 13 -14.18 0.19 -7.26
CA TRP A 13 -13.04 0.92 -7.77
C TRP A 13 -13.11 1.11 -9.29
N ALA A 14 -13.09 2.37 -9.72
CA ALA A 14 -12.82 2.74 -11.10
C ALA A 14 -11.32 2.93 -11.29
N LYS A 15 -10.76 2.38 -12.39
CA LYS A 15 -9.36 2.63 -12.72
C LYS A 15 -9.09 4.14 -12.89
N PRO A 16 -8.03 4.66 -12.26
CA PRO A 16 -7.68 6.06 -12.42
C PRO A 16 -7.17 6.32 -13.84
N PHE A 17 -7.39 7.53 -14.31
CA PHE A 17 -6.81 8.05 -15.54
C PHE A 17 -5.32 8.31 -15.35
N VAL A 18 -4.60 8.43 -16.46
CA VAL A 18 -3.19 8.80 -16.51
C VAL A 18 -2.94 10.11 -15.74
N SER A 19 -3.85 11.08 -15.86
CA SER A 19 -3.77 12.35 -15.13
C SER A 19 -3.82 12.18 -13.61
N GLU A 20 -4.73 11.35 -13.11
CA GLU A 20 -4.92 11.11 -11.69
C GLU A 20 -3.71 10.38 -11.10
N VAL A 21 -3.13 9.42 -11.85
CA VAL A 21 -1.89 8.74 -11.45
C VAL A 21 -0.71 9.71 -11.46
N ALA A 22 -0.60 10.57 -12.47
CA ALA A 22 0.46 11.57 -12.54
C ALA A 22 0.36 12.60 -11.40
N GLU A 23 -0.86 13.01 -11.02
CA GLU A 23 -1.10 13.92 -9.90
C GLU A 23 -0.55 13.34 -8.59
N ILE A 24 -0.86 12.07 -8.27
CA ILE A 24 -0.31 11.38 -7.09
C ILE A 24 1.21 11.25 -7.16
N ILE A 25 1.77 10.84 -8.30
CA ILE A 25 3.23 10.70 -8.46
C ILE A 25 3.93 12.05 -8.26
N ASN A 26 3.37 13.15 -8.76
CA ASN A 26 3.97 14.46 -8.59
C ASN A 26 3.93 14.93 -7.12
N GLN A 27 2.84 14.69 -6.39
CA GLN A 27 2.79 14.95 -4.94
C GLN A 27 3.83 14.12 -4.18
N LEU A 28 4.01 12.84 -4.54
CA LEU A 28 5.05 12.01 -3.94
C LEU A 28 6.45 12.54 -4.20
N LYS A 29 6.73 13.08 -5.39
CA LYS A 29 8.00 13.74 -5.68
C LYS A 29 8.23 14.98 -4.82
N GLU A 30 7.19 15.77 -4.56
CA GLU A 30 7.27 16.91 -3.63
C GLU A 30 7.59 16.45 -2.19
N TYR A 31 7.17 15.24 -1.82
CA TYR A 31 7.52 14.60 -0.55
C TYR A 31 8.87 13.85 -0.56
N GLY A 32 9.66 14.00 -1.63
CA GLY A 32 11.00 13.42 -1.73
C GLY A 32 11.05 11.97 -2.26
N TYR A 33 9.92 11.42 -2.74
CA TYR A 33 9.90 10.10 -3.37
C TYR A 33 10.17 10.22 -4.87
N ASP A 34 11.39 9.90 -5.29
CA ASP A 34 11.74 9.80 -6.71
C ASP A 34 11.15 8.53 -7.36
N SER A 35 11.21 8.46 -8.70
CA SER A 35 10.67 7.32 -9.46
C SER A 35 11.32 6.00 -9.06
N ALA A 36 12.62 5.99 -8.76
CA ALA A 36 13.36 4.81 -8.35
C ALA A 36 12.87 4.30 -6.99
N THR A 37 12.62 5.20 -6.03
CA THR A 37 12.06 4.87 -4.72
C THR A 37 10.65 4.30 -4.86
N ILE A 38 9.79 4.94 -5.66
CA ILE A 38 8.42 4.45 -5.91
C ILE A 38 8.46 3.06 -6.56
N ALA A 39 9.29 2.88 -7.58
CA ALA A 39 9.47 1.60 -8.26
C ALA A 39 9.96 0.51 -7.30
N ASN A 40 10.93 0.85 -6.45
CA ASN A 40 11.43 -0.06 -5.42
C ASN A 40 10.32 -0.44 -4.43
N LEU A 41 9.55 0.51 -3.89
CA LEU A 41 8.51 0.24 -2.90
C LEU A 41 7.34 -0.58 -3.46
N THR A 42 6.95 -0.33 -4.71
CA THR A 42 5.75 -0.91 -5.33
C THR A 42 6.01 -2.11 -6.24
N GLY A 43 7.24 -2.28 -6.74
CA GLY A 43 7.56 -3.23 -7.80
C GLY A 43 7.13 -2.77 -9.20
N LEU A 44 6.63 -1.53 -9.35
CA LEU A 44 6.35 -0.95 -10.66
C LEU A 44 7.65 -0.68 -11.42
N GLN A 45 7.58 -0.75 -12.75
CA GLN A 45 8.72 -0.36 -13.59
C GLN A 45 8.84 1.17 -13.61
N GLU A 46 10.04 1.71 -13.41
CA GLU A 46 10.30 3.16 -13.48
C GLU A 46 9.82 3.78 -14.80
N LYS A 47 9.96 3.05 -15.91
CA LYS A 47 9.45 3.46 -17.22
C LYS A 47 7.94 3.76 -17.18
N LYS A 48 7.14 2.95 -16.48
CA LYS A 48 5.69 3.17 -16.37
C LYS A 48 5.36 4.45 -15.59
N LEU A 49 6.09 4.74 -14.52
CA LEU A 49 5.95 5.97 -13.76
C LEU A 49 6.26 7.20 -14.64
N SER A 50 7.33 7.12 -15.42
CA SER A 50 7.71 8.14 -16.41
C SER A 50 6.69 8.27 -17.55
N ASP A 51 6.13 7.15 -18.02
CA ASP A 51 5.11 7.13 -19.06
C ASP A 51 3.83 7.84 -18.60
N TRP A 52 3.33 7.56 -17.39
CA TRP A 52 2.13 8.25 -16.88
C TRP A 52 2.36 9.75 -16.65
N THR A 53 3.51 10.13 -16.07
CA THR A 53 3.82 11.55 -15.83
C THR A 53 4.08 12.34 -17.11
N SER A 54 4.61 11.71 -18.16
CA SER A 54 4.83 12.36 -19.47
C SER A 54 3.57 12.42 -20.34
N ARG A 55 2.74 11.36 -20.32
CA ARG A 55 1.48 11.30 -21.08
C ARG A 55 0.39 12.18 -20.51
N TYR A 56 0.49 12.59 -19.24
CA TYR A 56 -0.49 13.49 -18.61
C TYR A 56 -0.88 14.69 -19.48
N LYS A 57 0.07 15.30 -20.21
CA LYS A 57 -0.23 16.46 -21.09
C LYS A 57 -0.83 16.10 -22.45
N ARG A 58 -0.69 14.86 -22.89
CA ARG A 58 -1.09 14.40 -24.24
C ARG A 58 -2.39 13.61 -24.21
N GLU A 59 -2.55 12.76 -23.20
CA GLU A 59 -3.64 11.79 -23.07
C GLU A 59 -4.12 11.72 -21.60
N PRO A 60 -4.54 12.85 -20.99
CA PRO A 60 -4.86 12.92 -19.56
C PRO A 60 -6.00 12.00 -19.14
N GLU A 61 -6.94 11.72 -20.04
CA GLU A 61 -8.19 10.98 -19.78
C GLU A 61 -8.08 9.49 -20.13
N ASN A 62 -6.93 9.03 -20.61
CA ASN A 62 -6.72 7.61 -20.85
C ASN A 62 -6.71 6.84 -19.52
N LEU A 63 -7.37 5.69 -19.48
CA LEU A 63 -7.30 4.81 -18.31
C LEU A 63 -5.86 4.32 -18.12
N SER A 64 -5.36 4.44 -16.89
CA SER A 64 -4.07 3.89 -16.52
C SER A 64 -4.16 2.37 -16.32
N ASP A 65 -3.01 1.71 -16.41
CA ASP A 65 -2.83 0.30 -16.13
C ASP A 65 -2.27 0.05 -14.71
N ILE A 66 -2.40 1.02 -13.80
CA ILE A 66 -1.92 0.86 -12.42
C ILE A 66 -2.67 -0.28 -11.71
N PRO A 67 -1.96 -1.21 -11.04
CA PRO A 67 -2.61 -2.22 -10.20
C PRO A 67 -3.27 -1.58 -8.97
N TYR A 68 -4.43 -2.10 -8.57
CA TYR A 68 -5.16 -1.63 -7.39
C TYR A 68 -4.31 -1.59 -6.09
N PRO A 69 -3.49 -2.61 -5.77
CA PRO A 69 -2.58 -2.56 -4.62
C PRO A 69 -1.62 -1.37 -4.65
N CYS A 70 -1.08 -1.07 -5.83
CA CYS A 70 -0.16 0.06 -6.00
C CYS A 70 -0.92 1.37 -5.78
N TRP A 71 -2.14 1.49 -6.31
CA TRP A 71 -2.96 2.68 -6.12
C TRP A 71 -3.33 2.92 -4.65
N CYS A 72 -3.74 1.88 -3.92
CA CYS A 72 -3.99 1.97 -2.47
C CYS A 72 -2.76 2.47 -1.71
N PHE A 73 -1.59 1.95 -2.05
CA PHE A 73 -0.34 2.32 -1.39
C PHE A 73 0.10 3.75 -1.70
N LEU A 74 0.10 4.16 -2.98
CA LEU A 74 0.53 5.51 -3.39
C LEU A 74 -0.40 6.60 -2.86
N THR A 75 -1.71 6.36 -2.86
CA THR A 75 -2.68 7.31 -2.28
C THR A 75 -2.50 7.45 -0.77
N ALA A 76 -2.26 6.35 -0.06
CA ALA A 76 -1.95 6.39 1.37
C ALA A 76 -0.62 7.11 1.68
N LEU A 77 0.40 6.98 0.82
CA LEU A 77 1.66 7.72 0.97
C LEU A 77 1.51 9.23 0.83
N VAL A 78 0.55 9.72 0.05
CA VAL A 78 0.23 11.15 -0.01
C VAL A 78 -0.72 11.61 1.11
N GLY A 79 -0.92 10.78 2.14
CA GLY A 79 -1.72 11.13 3.32
C GLY A 79 -3.22 10.87 3.18
N ARG A 80 -3.67 10.20 2.10
CA ARG A 80 -5.08 9.78 2.01
C ARG A 80 -5.36 8.66 3.03
N PRO A 81 -6.58 8.57 3.58
CA PRO A 81 -7.00 7.40 4.32
C PRO A 81 -6.92 6.13 3.45
N ASN A 82 -6.82 4.97 4.08
CA ASN A 82 -6.81 3.70 3.36
C ASN A 82 -8.11 3.54 2.54
N ILE A 83 -8.01 3.70 1.22
CA ILE A 83 -9.17 3.73 0.32
C ILE A 83 -9.93 2.39 0.29
N GLN A 84 -9.26 1.29 0.63
CA GLN A 84 -9.88 -0.04 0.63
C GLN A 84 -10.93 -0.21 1.74
N ASN A 85 -10.75 0.46 2.87
CA ASN A 85 -11.66 0.40 4.01
C ASN A 85 -12.20 1.79 4.40
N ASN A 86 -12.17 2.75 3.48
CA ASN A 86 -12.59 4.15 3.73
C ASN A 86 -11.92 4.77 4.96
N GLY A 87 -10.67 4.40 5.23
CA GLY A 87 -9.92 4.86 6.39
C GLY A 87 -10.36 4.25 7.72
N GLN A 88 -11.25 3.26 7.72
CA GLN A 88 -11.73 2.56 8.92
C GLN A 88 -10.93 1.26 9.11
N PRO A 89 -9.95 1.23 10.03
CA PRO A 89 -9.22 0.00 10.33
C PRO A 89 -10.17 -1.13 10.70
N ILE A 90 -9.73 -2.37 10.48
CA ILE A 90 -10.41 -3.51 11.07
C ILE A 90 -10.44 -3.35 12.60
N ASP A 91 -11.52 -3.83 13.22
CA ASP A 91 -11.68 -3.76 14.68
C ASP A 91 -10.74 -4.75 15.37
N VAL A 92 -9.49 -4.31 15.56
CA VAL A 92 -8.43 -5.08 16.23
C VAL A 92 -7.61 -4.20 17.16
N ASP A 93 -7.20 -4.75 18.29
CA ASP A 93 -6.23 -4.08 19.17
C ASP A 93 -4.87 -4.02 18.46
N ALA A 94 -4.52 -2.85 17.92
CA ALA A 94 -3.25 -2.59 17.25
C ALA A 94 -2.04 -3.00 18.11
N ARG A 95 -2.13 -2.94 19.45
CA ARG A 95 -1.03 -3.37 20.33
C ARG A 95 -0.84 -4.88 20.30
N LYS A 96 -1.90 -5.66 20.11
CA LYS A 96 -1.80 -7.12 19.92
C LYS A 96 -1.12 -7.44 18.59
N VAL A 97 -1.49 -6.72 17.53
CA VAL A 97 -0.84 -6.84 16.21
C VAL A 97 0.65 -6.51 16.33
N MET A 98 1.01 -5.39 16.96
CA MET A 98 2.41 -5.00 17.18
C MET A 98 3.20 -6.05 17.94
N ARG A 99 2.64 -6.62 19.02
CA ARG A 99 3.33 -7.63 19.83
C ARG A 99 3.47 -8.98 19.13
N ALA A 100 2.70 -9.23 18.07
CA ALA A 100 2.78 -10.47 17.32
C ALA A 100 4.04 -10.56 16.44
N PHE A 101 4.64 -9.41 16.10
CA PHE A 101 5.75 -9.27 15.17
C PHE A 101 7.00 -8.67 15.84
N LYS A 102 8.17 -9.01 15.31
CA LYS A 102 9.41 -8.29 15.65
C LYS A 102 9.34 -6.81 15.26
N PRO A 103 10.05 -5.91 15.97
CA PRO A 103 10.13 -4.49 15.60
C PRO A 103 10.63 -4.23 14.18
N THR A 104 11.46 -5.14 13.63
CA THR A 104 11.98 -5.07 12.26
C THR A 104 10.88 -5.20 11.19
N ALA A 105 9.73 -5.77 11.52
CA ALA A 105 8.58 -5.83 10.62
C ALA A 105 7.92 -4.45 10.39
N PHE A 106 8.15 -3.47 11.26
CA PHE A 106 7.57 -2.12 11.15
C PHE A 106 8.59 -1.08 10.67
N LYS A 107 9.73 -1.53 10.16
CA LYS A 107 10.77 -0.65 9.62
C LYS A 107 10.52 -0.36 8.15
N ASN A 108 11.19 0.66 7.65
CA ASN A 108 11.21 0.97 6.22
C ASN A 108 11.81 -0.18 5.40
N LYS A 109 11.64 -0.13 4.08
CA LYS A 109 12.07 -1.19 3.16
C LYS A 109 13.54 -1.63 3.32
N ASN A 110 14.46 -0.74 3.71
CA ASN A 110 15.89 -1.06 3.82
C ASN A 110 16.23 -1.85 5.11
N ALA A 111 15.42 -1.70 6.16
CA ALA A 111 15.59 -2.37 7.44
C ALA A 111 14.43 -3.33 7.77
N PHE A 112 13.51 -3.51 6.82
CA PHE A 112 12.37 -4.38 6.93
C PHE A 112 12.84 -5.83 6.92
N GLU A 113 12.50 -6.55 7.98
CA GLU A 113 12.57 -8.00 7.98
C GLU A 113 11.17 -8.57 7.89
N MET A 114 11.02 -9.44 6.92
CA MET A 114 9.78 -10.13 6.65
C MET A 114 9.36 -11.00 7.85
N PRO A 115 8.12 -10.85 8.37
CA PRO A 115 7.64 -11.75 9.40
C PRO A 115 7.68 -13.22 8.96
N SER A 116 7.92 -14.11 9.92
CA SER A 116 7.82 -15.54 9.69
C SER A 116 6.37 -15.99 9.52
N GLU A 117 6.18 -17.15 8.88
CA GLU A 117 4.86 -17.79 8.75
C GLU A 117 4.14 -17.91 10.12
N LYS A 118 4.89 -18.26 11.18
CA LYS A 118 4.37 -18.37 12.53
C LYS A 118 3.87 -17.03 13.09
N GLU A 119 4.53 -15.93 12.76
CA GLU A 119 4.08 -14.59 13.15
C GLU A 119 2.84 -14.18 12.37
N PHE A 120 2.77 -14.47 11.06
CA PHE A 120 1.55 -14.25 10.28
C PHE A 120 0.38 -15.02 10.83
N LYS A 121 0.52 -16.31 11.14
CA LYS A 121 -0.57 -17.15 11.65
C LYS A 121 -1.15 -16.67 12.99
N ARG A 122 -0.53 -15.70 13.67
CA ARG A 122 -1.12 -15.04 14.86
C ARG A 122 -2.06 -13.90 14.50
N VAL A 123 -1.89 -13.30 13.34
CA VAL A 123 -2.57 -12.08 12.89
C VAL A 123 -3.43 -12.32 11.66
N ILE A 124 -3.11 -13.29 10.82
CA ILE A 124 -3.79 -13.65 9.57
C ILE A 124 -4.09 -15.14 9.61
N GLY A 125 -5.36 -15.50 9.42
CA GLY A 125 -5.87 -16.88 9.45
C GLY A 125 -7.11 -17.03 10.33
N ASP A 126 -7.73 -18.19 10.21
CA ASP A 126 -8.91 -18.56 11.00
C ASP A 126 -8.58 -18.56 12.49
N ASN A 127 -9.43 -17.94 13.31
CA ASN A 127 -9.27 -17.78 14.76
C ASN A 127 -8.11 -16.88 15.22
N THR A 128 -7.62 -15.97 14.36
CA THR A 128 -6.65 -14.94 14.75
C THR A 128 -7.32 -13.68 15.30
N PHE A 129 -6.54 -12.77 15.89
CA PHE A 129 -7.09 -11.52 16.46
C PHE A 129 -7.70 -10.58 15.43
N THR A 130 -7.36 -10.71 14.14
CA THR A 130 -7.95 -9.88 13.06
C THR A 130 -9.12 -10.58 12.37
N GLY A 131 -9.19 -11.92 12.43
CA GLY A 131 -10.13 -12.72 11.65
C GLY A 131 -9.93 -12.67 10.12
N ILE A 132 -8.88 -12.00 9.63
CA ILE A 132 -8.61 -11.88 8.20
C ILE A 132 -7.96 -13.17 7.69
N THR A 133 -8.57 -13.80 6.69
CA THR A 133 -7.97 -14.95 5.98
C THR A 133 -7.12 -14.50 4.79
N VAL A 134 -6.34 -15.43 4.22
CA VAL A 134 -5.58 -15.19 2.99
C VAL A 134 -6.53 -14.91 1.82
N GLU A 135 -7.67 -15.60 1.78
CA GLU A 135 -8.73 -15.40 0.79
C GLU A 135 -9.28 -13.98 0.90
N ASN A 136 -9.59 -13.51 2.11
CA ASN A 136 -10.06 -12.14 2.31
C ASN A 136 -9.05 -11.11 1.81
N LEU A 137 -7.75 -11.30 2.08
CA LEU A 137 -6.69 -10.41 1.58
C LEU A 137 -6.63 -10.42 0.04
N CYS A 138 -6.76 -11.59 -0.56
CA CYS A 138 -6.70 -11.74 -2.00
C CYS A 138 -7.89 -11.08 -2.70
N GLU A 139 -9.09 -11.20 -2.14
CA GLU A 139 -10.28 -10.49 -2.63
C GLU A 139 -10.14 -8.98 -2.45
N THR A 140 -9.68 -8.56 -1.27
CA THR A 140 -9.50 -7.15 -0.87
C THR A 140 -8.56 -6.41 -1.80
N PHE A 141 -7.42 -7.01 -2.14
CA PHE A 141 -6.37 -6.36 -2.93
C PHE A 141 -6.21 -6.94 -4.34
N GLN A 142 -7.14 -7.78 -4.79
CA GLN A 142 -7.07 -8.46 -6.09
C GLN A 142 -5.74 -9.24 -6.29
N TRP A 143 -5.24 -9.87 -5.23
CA TRP A 143 -4.05 -10.72 -5.29
C TRP A 143 -4.38 -12.14 -5.73
N LYS A 144 -3.36 -12.88 -6.18
CA LYS A 144 -3.50 -14.30 -6.54
C LYS A 144 -3.28 -15.18 -5.30
N PRO A 145 -4.27 -15.97 -4.86
CA PRO A 145 -4.18 -16.76 -3.62
C PRO A 145 -2.93 -17.65 -3.52
N VAL A 146 -2.64 -18.40 -4.59
CA VAL A 146 -1.47 -19.31 -4.65
C VAL A 146 -0.16 -18.58 -4.41
N GLN A 147 -0.01 -17.37 -4.98
CA GLN A 147 1.21 -16.58 -4.83
C GLN A 147 1.36 -16.06 -3.40
N ILE A 148 0.28 -15.58 -2.79
CA ILE A 148 0.30 -15.08 -1.41
C ILE A 148 0.58 -16.22 -0.43
N ALA A 149 -0.11 -17.36 -0.56
CA ALA A 149 0.13 -18.52 0.30
C ALA A 149 1.60 -18.97 0.24
N THR A 150 2.16 -19.14 -0.96
CA THR A 150 3.57 -19.51 -1.13
C THR A 150 4.52 -18.44 -0.57
N SER A 151 4.22 -17.16 -0.74
CA SER A 151 5.02 -16.07 -0.19
C SER A 151 5.00 -16.01 1.33
N LEU A 152 3.86 -16.30 1.97
CA LEU A 152 3.75 -16.37 3.43
C LEU A 152 4.51 -17.57 4.00
N GLU A 153 4.39 -18.74 3.38
CA GLU A 153 5.14 -19.95 3.76
C GLU A 153 6.66 -19.76 3.64
N LYS A 154 7.12 -19.13 2.56
CA LYS A 154 8.55 -18.93 2.29
C LYS A 154 9.13 -17.70 2.97
N GLY A 155 8.31 -16.85 3.61
CA GLY A 155 8.76 -15.57 4.16
C GLY A 155 9.30 -14.62 3.08
N THR A 156 8.63 -14.55 1.93
CA THR A 156 9.02 -13.74 0.75
C THR A 156 7.92 -12.80 0.28
N LEU A 157 6.98 -12.43 1.15
CA LEU A 157 5.93 -11.47 0.79
C LEU A 157 6.55 -10.12 0.41
N PRO A 158 6.15 -9.50 -0.71
CA PRO A 158 6.65 -8.19 -1.07
C PRO A 158 6.32 -7.14 -0.02
N PHE A 159 7.24 -6.17 0.16
CA PHE A 159 7.08 -5.06 1.10
C PHE A 159 5.75 -4.29 0.91
N LEU A 160 5.34 -4.09 -0.35
CA LEU A 160 4.06 -3.49 -0.71
C LEU A 160 2.88 -4.23 -0.04
N ASN A 161 2.82 -5.55 -0.21
CA ASN A 161 1.74 -6.38 0.32
C ASN A 161 1.71 -6.30 1.86
N TRP A 162 2.88 -6.29 2.49
CA TRP A 162 2.97 -6.12 3.94
C TRP A 162 2.45 -4.75 4.40
N CYS A 163 2.81 -3.67 3.73
CA CYS A 163 2.29 -2.33 4.02
C CYS A 163 0.76 -2.28 3.91
N LEU A 164 0.19 -2.94 2.91
CA LEU A 164 -1.26 -3.00 2.71
C LEU A 164 -1.98 -3.77 3.83
N ILE A 165 -1.39 -4.87 4.32
CA ILE A 165 -1.90 -5.59 5.51
C ILE A 165 -1.85 -4.69 6.75
N LEU A 166 -0.74 -3.99 6.96
CA LEU A 166 -0.61 -3.04 8.07
C LEU A 166 -1.65 -1.91 7.98
N MET A 167 -1.91 -1.38 6.79
CA MET A 167 -2.95 -0.37 6.59
C MET A 167 -4.35 -0.87 6.95
N LEU A 168 -4.68 -2.13 6.67
CA LEU A 168 -5.95 -2.73 7.12
C LEU A 168 -6.05 -2.76 8.64
N CYS A 169 -4.92 -3.02 9.31
CA CYS A 169 -4.82 -3.01 10.77
C CYS A 169 -4.70 -1.60 11.38
N GLY A 170 -4.82 -0.54 10.57
CA GLY A 170 -4.82 0.85 11.04
C GLY A 170 -3.46 1.50 11.20
N PHE A 171 -2.39 0.87 10.71
CA PHE A 171 -1.06 1.46 10.75
C PHE A 171 -0.91 2.51 9.66
N ASN A 172 -0.37 3.67 10.04
CA ASN A 172 -0.05 4.74 9.12
C ASN A 172 1.31 4.46 8.45
N ILE A 173 1.27 3.94 7.21
CA ILE A 173 2.48 3.61 6.44
C ILE A 173 3.27 4.84 6.02
N GLN A 174 2.61 5.99 5.85
CA GLN A 174 3.27 7.26 5.55
C GLN A 174 4.21 7.61 6.71
N LYS A 175 3.73 7.62 7.95
CA LYS A 175 4.57 7.81 9.15
C LYS A 175 5.65 6.75 9.29
N MET A 176 5.32 5.48 9.00
CA MET A 176 6.29 4.39 9.04
C MET A 176 7.46 4.61 8.08
N LEU A 177 7.20 5.13 6.88
CA LEU A 177 8.19 5.34 5.83
C LEU A 177 8.90 6.70 5.91
N LEU A 178 8.26 7.72 6.49
CA LEU A 178 8.82 9.07 6.61
C LEU A 178 9.90 9.24 7.68
N THR A 179 10.06 8.29 8.61
CA THR A 179 11.06 8.36 9.70
C THR A 179 12.55 8.41 9.28
N GLN A 180 12.85 8.60 7.98
CA GLN A 180 14.19 8.89 7.46
C GLN A 180 14.27 10.13 6.54
N HIS A 181 13.15 10.79 6.25
CA HIS A 181 13.16 12.09 5.61
C HIS A 181 13.08 13.13 6.74
N ASP A 182 14.20 13.77 7.05
CA ASP A 182 14.21 14.93 7.95
C ASP A 182 13.30 16.01 7.38
N GLY A 183 12.09 16.08 7.93
CA GLY A 183 11.07 17.04 7.52
C GLY A 183 9.71 16.62 8.07
N GLU A 184 9.16 17.41 8.98
CA GLU A 184 7.72 17.38 9.26
C GLU A 184 6.98 17.62 7.94
N ILE A 185 6.31 16.59 7.42
CA ILE A 185 5.30 16.81 6.40
C ILE A 185 4.10 17.44 7.11
N MET A 186 4.03 18.77 7.02
CA MET A 186 2.89 19.55 7.48
C MET A 186 1.68 19.15 6.64
N LEU A 187 0.76 18.40 7.26
CA LEU A 187 -0.57 18.16 6.70
C LEU A 187 -1.33 19.48 6.82
N ASN A 188 -1.48 20.22 5.72
CA ASN A 188 -2.42 21.33 5.69
C ASN A 188 -3.84 20.74 5.69
N HIS A 189 -4.54 20.91 6.82
CA HIS A 189 -5.97 20.65 6.96
C HIS A 189 -6.81 21.70 6.24
#